data_AF-A0A395W6I4-F1
#
_entry.id   AF-A0A395W6I4-F1
#
_cell.length_a   1.000
_cell.length_b   1.000
_cell.length_c   1.000
_cell.angle_alpha   90.00
_cell.angle_beta   90.00
_cell.angle_gamma   90.00
#
_symmetry.space_group_name_H-M   'P 1'
#
loop_
_entity.id
_entity.type
_entity.pdbx_description
1 polymer ?
#
loop_
_entity_poly.entity_id
_entity_poly.type
_entity_poly.pdbx_seq_one_letter_code
_entity_poly.pdbx_strand_id
1 'polypeptide(L)'
;MRNVHRVAWIEDGFNYKTDFYDVYGLKFFTEYYDEKLGLLLTTFYTDDNKEVLSIHHKNEVFIVTDQNCCKVYYSYKEFVDYIERIR
;
A
#
# COMPACT_ATOMS: atom_id res chain seq x y z
N MET A 1 -3.12 6.83 -27.02
CA MET A 1 -3.60 5.77 -26.11
C MET A 1 -3.88 6.41 -24.76
N ARG A 2 -5.00 6.10 -24.10
CA ARG A 2 -5.30 6.61 -22.74
C ARG A 2 -4.97 5.48 -21.76
N ASN A 3 -3.77 5.51 -21.19
CA ASN A 3 -3.36 4.54 -20.18
C ASN A 3 -3.85 5.01 -18.81
N VAL A 4 -4.39 4.10 -18.01
CA VAL A 4 -4.85 4.41 -16.66
C VAL A 4 -3.64 4.39 -15.74
N HIS A 5 -3.33 5.53 -15.12
CA HIS A 5 -2.25 5.62 -14.12
C HIS A 5 -2.79 5.49 -12.70
N ARG A 6 -3.99 6.01 -12.46
CA ARG A 6 -4.67 5.95 -11.16
C ARG A 6 -6.19 6.04 -11.30
N VAL A 7 -6.90 5.45 -10.35
CA VAL A 7 -8.36 5.52 -10.21
C VAL A 7 -8.70 5.94 -8.78
N ALA A 8 -9.35 7.09 -8.64
CA ALA A 8 -9.84 7.58 -7.35
C ALA A 8 -11.30 7.13 -7.14
N TRP A 9 -11.59 6.62 -5.95
CA TRP A 9 -12.91 6.15 -5.53
C TRP A 9 -13.54 7.17 -4.61
N ILE A 10 -14.65 7.75 -5.05
CA ILE A 10 -15.31 8.87 -4.36
C ILE A 10 -16.66 8.40 -3.85
N GLU A 11 -16.90 8.62 -2.56
CA GLU A 11 -18.19 8.41 -1.89
C GLU A 11 -18.55 9.70 -1.14
N ASP A 12 -19.77 10.19 -1.34
CA ASP A 12 -20.27 11.45 -0.75
C ASP A 12 -19.33 12.67 -0.91
N GLY A 13 -18.59 12.72 -2.02
CA GLY A 13 -17.64 13.79 -2.33
C GLY A 13 -16.24 13.61 -1.73
N PHE A 14 -16.03 12.55 -0.96
CA PHE A 14 -14.75 12.20 -0.35
C PHE A 14 -14.03 11.08 -1.11
N ASN A 15 -12.74 11.28 -1.41
CA ASN A 15 -11.87 10.24 -1.99
C ASN A 15 -11.28 9.37 -0.87
N TYR A 16 -11.92 8.23 -0.59
CA TYR A 16 -11.47 7.32 0.47
C TYR A 16 -10.39 6.34 0.00
N LYS A 17 -10.18 6.19 -1.32
CA LYS A 17 -9.28 5.18 -1.89
C LYS A 17 -8.78 5.59 -3.27
N THR A 18 -7.47 5.47 -3.52
CA THR A 18 -6.87 5.62 -4.85
C THR A 18 -6.10 4.35 -5.23
N ASP A 19 -6.47 3.70 -6.34
CA ASP A 19 -5.71 2.58 -6.92
C ASP A 19 -4.70 3.10 -7.96
N PHE A 20 -3.50 2.54 -7.97
CA PHE A 20 -2.41 2.91 -8.89
C PHE A 20 -2.03 1.73 -9.78
N TYR A 21 -1.80 2.02 -11.06
CA TYR A 21 -1.61 1.02 -12.10
C TYR A 21 -0.29 1.25 -12.85
N ASP A 22 0.38 0.15 -13.20
CA ASP A 22 1.61 0.18 -13.96
C ASP A 22 1.36 0.39 -15.47
N VAL A 23 2.43 0.35 -16.27
CA VAL A 23 2.35 0.52 -17.72
C VAL A 23 1.60 -0.60 -18.45
N TYR A 24 1.39 -1.74 -17.78
CA TYR A 24 0.64 -2.89 -18.28
C TYR A 24 -0.84 -2.88 -17.83
N GLY A 25 -1.23 -1.89 -17.01
CA GLY A 25 -2.58 -1.78 -16.46
C GLY A 25 -2.82 -2.72 -15.27
N LEU A 26 -1.77 -3.22 -14.63
CA LEU A 26 -1.86 -4.01 -13.40
C LEU A 26 -1.80 -3.09 -12.18
N LYS A 27 -2.69 -3.32 -11.22
CA LYS A 27 -2.72 -2.54 -9.98
C LYS A 27 -1.55 -2.99 -9.08
N PHE A 28 -0.66 -2.08 -8.71
CA PHE A 28 0.53 -2.40 -7.92
C PHE A 28 0.52 -1.81 -6.50
N PHE A 29 -0.24 -0.73 -6.26
CA PHE A 29 -0.57 -0.29 -4.90
C PHE A 29 -1.89 0.49 -4.82
N THR A 30 -2.41 0.61 -3.60
CA THR A 30 -3.59 1.38 -3.24
C THR A 30 -3.26 2.28 -2.06
N GLU A 31 -3.72 3.52 -2.11
CA GLU A 31 -3.75 4.43 -0.97
C GLU A 31 -5.17 4.53 -0.41
N TYR A 32 -5.31 4.49 0.91
CA TYR A 32 -6.56 4.70 1.63
C TYR A 32 -6.47 5.97 2.47
N TYR A 33 -7.56 6.73 2.50
CA TYR A 33 -7.60 8.02 3.15
C TYR A 33 -8.74 8.09 4.17
N ASP A 34 -8.52 8.89 5.20
CA ASP A 34 -9.52 9.34 6.15
C ASP A 34 -9.73 10.85 5.99
N GLU A 35 -10.98 11.29 6.14
CA GLU A 35 -11.36 12.68 5.93
C GLU A 35 -10.60 13.67 6.82
N LYS A 36 -10.19 13.25 8.01
CA LYS A 36 -9.54 14.12 9.00
C LYS A 36 -8.03 13.98 8.98
N LEU A 37 -7.54 12.75 8.82
CA LEU A 37 -6.13 12.41 8.96
C LEU A 37 -5.38 12.43 7.62
N GLY A 38 -6.09 12.42 6.49
CA GLY A 38 -5.48 12.29 5.17
C GLY A 38 -5.07 10.84 4.89
N LEU A 39 -3.86 10.63 4.38
CA LEU A 39 -3.37 9.30 4.01
C LEU A 39 -3.20 8.40 5.25
N LEU A 40 -3.98 7.32 5.31
CA LEU A 40 -3.94 6.36 6.41
C LEU A 40 -3.01 5.19 6.12
N LEU A 41 -3.18 4.59 4.94
CA LEU A 41 -2.62 3.28 4.61
C LEU A 41 -2.19 3.27 3.15
N THR A 42 -1.00 2.76 2.88
CA THR A 42 -0.58 2.37 1.52
C THR A 42 -0.34 0.87 1.51
N THR A 43 -1.04 0.16 0.62
CA THR A 43 -0.93 -1.29 0.48
C THR A 43 -0.42 -1.65 -0.92
N PHE A 44 0.61 -2.48 -0.98
CA PHE A 44 1.24 -2.99 -2.19
C PHE A 44 0.81 -4.42 -2.46
N TYR A 45 0.72 -4.77 -3.73
CA TYR A 45 0.21 -6.06 -4.16
C TYR A 45 1.18 -6.76 -5.12
N THR A 46 1.12 -8.08 -5.14
CA THR A 46 1.61 -8.90 -6.26
C THR A 46 0.69 -8.77 -7.48
N ASP A 47 1.15 -9.30 -8.62
CA ASP A 47 0.35 -9.38 -9.85
C ASP A 47 -0.92 -10.23 -9.70
N ASP A 48 -0.94 -11.21 -8.78
CA ASP A 48 -2.14 -11.98 -8.42
C ASP A 48 -2.98 -11.31 -7.31
N ASN A 49 -2.76 -10.00 -7.09
CA ASN A 49 -3.51 -9.13 -6.19
C ASN A 49 -3.48 -9.57 -4.71
N LYS A 50 -2.38 -10.22 -4.28
CA LYS A 50 -2.10 -10.52 -2.87
C LYS A 50 -1.33 -9.38 -2.23
N GLU A 51 -1.71 -8.98 -1.03
CA GLU A 51 -0.98 -7.97 -0.28
C GLU A 51 0.42 -8.47 0.09
N VAL A 52 1.44 -7.63 -0.10
CA VAL A 52 2.84 -7.94 0.26
C VAL A 52 3.43 -6.97 1.28
N LEU A 53 2.95 -5.72 1.27
CA LEU A 53 3.38 -4.68 2.18
C LEU A 53 2.22 -3.72 2.45
N SER A 54 1.98 -3.42 3.71
CA SER A 54 1.02 -2.40 4.16
C SER A 54 1.71 -1.42 5.10
N ILE A 55 1.65 -0.12 4.77
CA ILE A 55 2.27 0.97 5.54
C ILE A 55 1.18 1.77 6.23
N HIS A 56 1.13 1.70 7.55
CA HIS A 56 0.21 2.49 8.38
C HIS A 56 0.89 3.81 8.78
N HIS A 57 0.63 4.87 8.00
CA HIS A 57 1.34 6.15 8.09
C HIS A 57 1.20 6.83 9.45
N LYS A 58 0.04 6.70 10.12
CA LYS A 58 -0.20 7.32 11.43
C LYS A 58 0.71 6.78 12.54
N ASN A 59 1.01 5.49 12.49
CA ASN A 59 1.73 4.80 13.57
C ASN A 59 3.15 4.43 13.16
N GLU A 60 3.57 4.77 11.93
CA GLU A 60 4.83 4.33 11.32
C GLU A 60 5.04 2.80 11.37
N VAL A 61 3.94 2.05 11.19
CA VAL A 61 3.94 0.59 11.22
C VAL A 61 3.99 0.02 9.81
N PHE A 62 4.84 -0.98 9.60
CA PHE A 62 5.01 -1.70 8.35
C PHE A 62 4.60 -3.17 8.55
N ILE A 63 3.68 -3.65 7.73
CA ILE A 63 3.21 -5.03 7.76
C ILE A 63 3.68 -5.70 6.49
N VAL A 64 4.58 -6.68 6.60
CA VAL A 64 5.06 -7.48 5.47
C VAL A 64 4.33 -8.81 5.48
N THR A 65 3.67 -9.14 4.37
CA THR A 65 2.94 -10.39 4.18
C THR A 65 3.70 -11.27 3.19
N ASP A 66 4.09 -12.45 3.63
CA ASP A 66 4.64 -13.52 2.80
C ASP A 66 3.72 -14.75 2.89
N GLN A 67 3.87 -15.72 1.99
CA GLN A 67 2.98 -16.85 1.70
C GLN A 67 2.39 -17.56 2.94
N ASN A 68 3.05 -17.50 4.10
CA ASN A 68 2.57 -18.08 5.37
C ASN A 68 2.80 -17.21 6.62
N CYS A 69 3.31 -15.98 6.49
CA CYS A 69 3.74 -15.20 7.65
C CYS A 69 3.42 -13.71 7.48
N CYS A 70 2.87 -13.10 8.52
CA CYS A 70 2.68 -11.66 8.64
C CYS A 70 3.67 -11.13 9.68
N LYS A 71 4.59 -10.28 9.25
CA LYS A 71 5.58 -9.64 10.13
C LYS A 71 5.24 -8.17 10.29
N VAL A 72 5.26 -7.69 11.52
CA VAL A 72 4.95 -6.30 11.87
C VAL A 72 6.22 -5.63 12.37
N TYR A 73 6.53 -4.45 11.82
CA TYR A 73 7.65 -3.61 12.20
C TYR A 73 7.11 -2.26 12.65
N TYR A 74 7.59 -1.75 13.78
CA TYR A 74 7.06 -0.54 14.42
C TYR A 74 7.90 0.70 14.13
N SER A 75 8.85 0.59 13.20
CA SER A 75 9.60 1.74 12.67
C SER A 75 10.14 1.45 11.28
N TYR A 76 10.41 2.51 10.53
CA TYR A 76 11.07 2.42 9.22
C TYR A 76 12.44 1.74 9.32
N LYS A 77 13.19 1.99 10.41
CA LYS A 77 14.48 1.38 10.65
C LYS A 77 14.38 -0.14 10.77
N GLU A 78 13.47 -0.65 11.61
CA GLU A 78 13.26 -2.10 11.77
C GLU A 78 12.86 -2.77 10.46
N PHE A 79 12.01 -2.10 9.68
CA PHE A 79 11.59 -2.58 8.36
C PHE A 79 12.78 -2.67 7.40
N VAL A 80 13.59 -1.60 7.29
CA VAL A 80 14.77 -1.58 6.41
C VAL A 80 15.80 -2.63 6.85
N ASP A 81 16.10 -2.72 8.15
CA ASP A 81 17.01 -3.72 8.71
C ASP A 81 16.57 -5.15 8.35
N TYR A 82 15.26 -5.41 8.30
CA TYR A 82 14.73 -6.69 7.85
C TYR A 82 14.92 -6.92 6.34
N ILE A 83 14.55 -5.95 5.50
CA ILE A 83 14.69 -6.05 4.04
C ILE A 83 16.15 -6.27 3.65
N GLU A 84 17.09 -5.59 4.30
CA GLU A 84 18.52 -5.74 4.04
C GLU A 84 19.06 -7.12 4.43
N ARG A 85 18.47 -7.78 5.44
CA ARG A 85 18.89 -9.12 5.88
C ARG A 85 18.38 -10.25 4.99
N ILE A 86 17.30 -10.02 4.24
CA ILE A 86 16.71 -11.02 3.33
C ILE A 86 17.18 -10.84 1.88
N ARG A 87 17.98 -9.80 1.61
CA ARG A 87 18.63 -9.56 0.31
C ARG A 87 19.91 -10.36 0.17
#